data_AF-W7SI53-F1
#
_entry.id   AF-W7SI53-F1
#
_cell.length_a   1.000
_cell.length_b   1.000
_cell.length_c   1.000
_cell.angle_alpha   90.00
_cell.angle_beta   90.00
_cell.angle_gamma   90.00
#
_symmetry.space_group_name_H-M   'P 1'
#
loop_
_entity.id
_entity.type
_entity.pdbx_description
1 polymer ?
#
loop_
_entity_poly.entity_id
_entity_poly.type
_entity_poly.pdbx_seq_one_letter_code
_entity_poly.pdbx_strand_id
1 'polypeptide(L)'
;MENHLPSGAQFPDGTLWQKIAQENCGPVVTKYLSGKLDPNGKFSANALNPTNQQWSGGARTIRCGVQAAGPAGALQPTTGSARSADQSPIYPVGTCMGIKDKAVSDPVPCTSEHAYEIVGIVDLKSQFPDGYPDEDKQQTALSQRCVQAANDYTGNYDLTKNKLGLTWDTIKQESWNLGSTKVNCKIGQKLADGSGLQSITNSVKGVGGGAAASTTTTTSAPPAGG
;
A
#
# COMPACT_ATOMS: atom_id res chain seq x y z
N MET A 1 4.67 -24.96 10.70
CA MET A 1 3.59 -25.90 10.30
C MET A 1 3.90 -26.29 8.87
N GLU A 2 4.30 -27.55 8.66
CA GLU A 2 4.67 -28.11 7.36
C GLU A 2 3.44 -28.60 6.57
N ASN A 3 3.27 -28.15 5.32
CA ASN A 3 2.30 -28.70 4.37
C ASN A 3 3.06 -29.42 3.22
N HIS A 4 2.59 -30.60 2.81
CA HIS A 4 3.28 -31.48 1.83
C HIS A 4 2.61 -31.44 0.44
N LEU A 5 3.41 -31.17 -0.59
CA LEU A 5 3.00 -31.12 -2.00
C LEU A 5 3.20 -32.48 -2.73
N PRO A 6 2.49 -32.75 -3.83
CA PRO A 6 2.58 -34.03 -4.56
C PRO A 6 4.00 -34.38 -5.06
N SER A 7 4.36 -35.66 -4.99
CA SER A 7 5.62 -36.19 -5.54
C SER A 7 5.61 -36.21 -7.07
N GLY A 8 6.73 -35.90 -7.72
CA GLY A 8 6.89 -35.98 -9.19
C GLY A 8 6.33 -34.80 -10.00
N ALA A 9 5.72 -33.80 -9.37
CA ALA A 9 5.30 -32.58 -10.05
C ALA A 9 6.51 -31.72 -10.52
N GLN A 10 6.35 -31.01 -11.65
CA GLN A 10 7.32 -30.02 -12.13
C GLN A 10 7.54 -28.92 -11.08
N PHE A 11 8.73 -28.32 -11.05
CA PHE A 11 9.00 -27.16 -10.19
C PHE A 11 8.00 -26.03 -10.51
N PRO A 12 7.22 -25.54 -9.53
CA PRO A 12 6.26 -24.48 -9.76
C PRO A 12 6.91 -23.18 -10.23
N ASP A 13 6.25 -22.48 -11.15
CA ASP A 13 6.57 -21.09 -11.46
C ASP A 13 6.09 -20.14 -10.35
N GLY A 14 6.38 -18.84 -10.50
CA GLY A 14 6.00 -17.84 -9.49
C GLY A 14 4.49 -17.76 -9.24
N THR A 15 3.68 -17.85 -10.31
CA THR A 15 2.22 -17.80 -10.21
C THR A 15 1.68 -19.00 -9.44
N LEU A 16 2.16 -20.20 -9.75
CA LEU A 16 1.76 -21.41 -9.05
C LEU A 16 2.25 -21.41 -7.59
N TRP A 17 3.45 -20.90 -7.30
CA TRP A 17 3.91 -20.72 -5.93
C TRP A 17 3.04 -19.78 -5.12
N GLN A 18 2.61 -18.66 -5.72
CA GLN A 18 1.70 -17.72 -5.07
C GLN A 18 0.35 -18.37 -4.76
N LYS A 19 -0.20 -19.15 -5.70
CA LYS A 19 -1.43 -19.91 -5.48
C LYS A 19 -1.26 -20.94 -4.35
N ILE A 20 -0.19 -21.73 -4.39
CA ILE A 20 0.15 -22.71 -3.34
C ILE A 20 0.23 -22.01 -1.98
N ALA A 21 0.90 -20.86 -1.89
CA ALA A 21 1.01 -20.08 -0.67
C ALA A 21 -0.36 -19.62 -0.17
N GLN A 22 -1.22 -19.08 -1.03
CA GLN A 22 -2.55 -18.64 -0.63
C GLN A 22 -3.41 -19.79 -0.08
N GLU A 23 -3.46 -20.91 -0.80
CA GLU A 23 -4.28 -22.07 -0.44
C GLU A 23 -3.80 -22.77 0.84
N ASN A 24 -2.48 -22.92 0.98
CA ASN A 24 -1.89 -23.71 2.05
C ASN A 24 -1.55 -22.85 3.28
N CYS A 25 -1.17 -21.58 3.09
CA CYS A 25 -0.76 -20.70 4.17
C CYS A 25 -1.83 -19.70 4.61
N GLY A 26 -2.81 -19.39 3.77
CA GLY A 26 -3.94 -18.52 4.14
C GLY A 26 -4.63 -18.98 5.43
N PRO A 27 -5.15 -20.22 5.51
CA PRO A 27 -5.80 -20.71 6.73
C PRO A 27 -4.89 -20.74 7.96
N VAL A 28 -3.60 -21.05 7.75
CA VAL A 28 -2.59 -21.11 8.81
C VAL A 28 -2.34 -19.72 9.41
N VAL A 29 -2.18 -18.70 8.55
CA VAL A 29 -1.97 -17.32 8.97
C VAL A 29 -3.23 -16.74 9.59
N THR A 30 -4.41 -16.99 9.02
CA THR A 30 -5.69 -16.58 9.62
C THR A 30 -5.83 -17.14 11.03
N LYS A 31 -5.52 -18.42 11.25
CA LYS A 31 -5.51 -19.01 12.59
C LYS A 31 -4.48 -18.35 13.51
N TYR A 32 -3.26 -18.11 13.01
CA TYR A 32 -2.21 -17.43 13.79
C TYR A 32 -2.61 -16.03 14.24
N LEU A 33 -3.35 -15.29 13.40
CA LEU A 33 -3.89 -13.96 13.67
C LEU A 33 -5.26 -13.99 14.39
N SER A 34 -5.68 -15.14 14.94
CA SER A 34 -6.95 -15.29 15.65
C SER A 34 -8.18 -14.86 14.82
N GLY A 35 -8.16 -15.20 13.53
CA GLY A 35 -9.23 -14.87 12.58
C GLY A 35 -9.13 -13.47 11.96
N LYS A 36 -8.14 -12.65 12.35
CA LYS A 36 -8.03 -11.23 11.97
C LYS A 36 -7.15 -10.97 10.74
N LEU A 37 -7.08 -11.89 9.79
CA LEU A 37 -6.38 -11.62 8.53
C LEU A 37 -7.32 -10.85 7.60
N ASP A 38 -7.11 -9.55 7.44
CA ASP A 38 -7.90 -8.70 6.55
C ASP A 38 -7.39 -8.84 5.10
N PRO A 39 -8.23 -9.28 4.14
CA PRO A 39 -7.84 -9.38 2.74
C PRO A 39 -7.42 -8.04 2.10
N ASN A 40 -7.89 -6.92 2.65
CA ASN A 40 -7.50 -5.57 2.23
C ASN A 40 -6.51 -4.93 3.22
N GLY A 41 -6.01 -5.71 4.18
CA GLY A 41 -5.18 -5.23 5.27
C GLY A 41 -3.69 -5.22 4.96
N LYS A 42 -2.92 -4.86 5.99
CA LYS A 42 -1.47 -4.75 6.00
C LYS A 42 -0.77 -6.08 5.78
N PHE A 43 -1.33 -7.16 6.32
CA PHE A 43 -0.67 -8.46 6.36
C PHE A 43 -1.26 -9.42 5.33
N SER A 44 -0.40 -10.24 4.75
CA SER A 44 -0.77 -11.34 3.86
C SER A 44 -0.04 -12.62 4.26
N ALA A 45 -0.59 -13.75 3.83
CA ALA A 45 0.09 -15.04 3.92
C ALA A 45 1.08 -15.21 2.76
N ASN A 46 2.27 -15.73 3.07
CA ASN A 46 3.24 -16.17 2.07
C ASN A 46 3.84 -17.53 2.49
N ALA A 47 4.58 -18.14 1.58
CA ALA A 47 5.30 -19.38 1.78
C ALA A 47 6.78 -19.20 1.42
N LEU A 48 7.67 -19.64 2.31
CA LEU A 48 9.03 -19.99 1.91
C LEU A 48 8.94 -21.35 1.22
N ASN A 49 9.14 -21.35 -0.09
CA ASN A 49 9.14 -22.54 -0.92
C ASN A 49 10.55 -23.13 -1.08
N PRO A 50 10.66 -24.44 -1.35
CA PRO A 50 11.94 -25.05 -1.72
C PRO A 50 12.55 -24.39 -2.96
N THR A 51 13.88 -24.36 -3.01
CA THR A 51 14.61 -24.07 -4.25
C THR A 51 14.42 -25.19 -5.27
N ASN A 52 14.73 -24.94 -6.54
CA ASN A 52 14.66 -25.98 -7.58
C ASN A 52 15.54 -27.21 -7.23
N GLN A 53 16.73 -26.98 -6.68
CA GLN A 53 17.62 -28.05 -6.22
C GLN A 53 16.98 -28.89 -5.10
N GLN A 54 16.39 -28.24 -4.09
CA GLN A 54 15.71 -28.93 -2.99
C GLN A 54 14.50 -29.72 -3.50
N TRP A 55 13.73 -29.16 -4.43
CA TRP A 55 12.59 -29.82 -5.06
C TRP A 55 13.00 -31.08 -5.83
N SER A 56 14.05 -31.01 -6.63
CA SER A 56 14.62 -32.18 -7.34
C SER A 56 15.15 -33.23 -6.37
N GLY A 57 15.63 -32.83 -5.20
CA GLY A 57 16.00 -33.72 -4.09
C GLY A 57 14.82 -34.27 -3.27
N GLY A 58 13.57 -34.01 -3.69
CA GLY A 58 12.37 -34.55 -3.04
C GLY A 58 11.72 -33.64 -1.99
N ALA A 59 12.23 -32.42 -1.76
CA ALA A 59 11.60 -31.49 -0.83
C ALA A 59 10.21 -31.07 -1.33
N ARG A 60 9.18 -31.28 -0.50
CA ARG A 60 7.78 -30.93 -0.80
C ARG A 60 7.12 -30.11 0.29
N THR A 61 7.90 -29.66 1.25
CA THR A 61 7.47 -28.85 2.39
C THR A 61 7.55 -27.37 2.05
N ILE A 62 6.53 -26.61 2.43
CA ILE A 62 6.57 -25.15 2.51
C ILE A 62 6.54 -24.67 3.96
N ARG A 63 7.13 -23.50 4.24
CA ARG A 63 6.99 -22.82 5.53
C ARG A 63 6.14 -21.57 5.39
N CYS A 64 4.97 -21.58 6.02
CA CYS A 64 4.06 -20.43 6.00
C CYS A 64 4.60 -19.28 6.85
N GLY A 65 4.53 -18.07 6.31
CA GLY A 65 4.92 -16.83 6.96
C GLY A 65 3.84 -15.76 6.83
N VAL A 66 3.85 -14.83 7.78
CA VAL A 66 3.08 -13.58 7.70
C VAL A 66 4.01 -12.51 7.17
N GLN A 67 3.56 -11.73 6.20
CA GLN A 67 4.34 -10.62 5.65
C GLN A 67 3.48 -9.36 5.50
N ALA A 68 4.12 -8.21 5.44
CA ALA A 68 3.51 -7.01 4.85
C ALA A 68 4.13 -6.79 3.47
N ALA A 69 3.28 -6.52 2.49
CA ALA A 69 3.70 -6.23 1.12
C ALA A 69 3.05 -4.93 0.67
N GLY A 70 3.76 -4.16 -0.15
CA GLY A 70 3.21 -2.98 -0.78
C GLY A 70 2.33 -3.32 -1.98
N PRO A 71 1.72 -2.32 -2.64
CA PRO A 71 0.76 -2.55 -3.73
C PRO A 71 1.35 -3.29 -4.93
N ALA A 72 2.65 -3.18 -5.19
CA ALA A 72 3.33 -3.91 -6.27
C ALA A 72 4.10 -5.15 -5.77
N GLY A 73 3.97 -5.49 -4.48
CA GLY A 73 4.44 -6.73 -3.89
C GLY A 73 5.79 -6.66 -3.19
N ALA A 74 6.47 -5.51 -3.17
CA ALA A 74 7.70 -5.37 -2.39
C ALA A 74 7.43 -5.55 -0.90
N LEU A 75 8.28 -6.33 -0.24
CA LEU A 75 8.18 -6.58 1.20
C LEU A 75 8.40 -5.29 1.98
N GLN A 76 7.50 -5.02 2.91
CA GLN A 76 7.55 -3.86 3.77
C GLN A 76 8.13 -4.25 5.13
N PRO A 77 9.02 -3.42 5.71
CA PRO A 77 9.54 -3.68 7.05
C PRO A 77 8.40 -3.65 8.07
N THR A 78 8.43 -4.60 9.00
CA THR A 78 7.51 -4.65 10.13
C THR A 78 8.30 -4.85 11.43
N THR A 79 7.74 -4.36 12.53
CA THR A 79 8.29 -4.51 13.86
C THR A 79 7.23 -5.07 14.79
N GLY A 80 7.66 -5.78 15.84
CA GLY A 80 6.76 -6.40 16.81
C GLY A 80 6.01 -7.61 16.26
N SER A 81 5.01 -8.07 17.02
CA SER A 81 4.21 -9.24 16.66
C SER A 81 3.03 -8.86 15.78
N ALA A 82 2.85 -9.57 14.65
CA ALA A 82 1.68 -9.42 13.80
C ALA A 82 0.35 -9.75 14.50
N ARG A 83 0.37 -10.52 15.60
CA ARG A 83 -0.86 -10.86 16.37
C ARG A 83 -1.51 -9.67 17.05
N SER A 84 -0.70 -8.68 17.43
CA SER A 84 -1.16 -7.47 18.13
C SER A 84 -1.11 -6.23 17.24
N ALA A 85 -0.69 -6.38 15.99
CA ALA A 85 -0.61 -5.28 15.06
C ALA A 85 -1.99 -4.95 14.48
N ASP A 86 -2.23 -3.66 14.27
CA ASP A 86 -3.37 -3.15 13.52
C ASP A 86 -3.30 -3.63 12.06
N GLN A 87 -4.46 -3.98 11.48
CA GLN A 87 -4.55 -4.51 10.13
C GLN A 87 -4.60 -3.41 9.06
N SER A 88 -4.67 -2.12 9.40
CA SER A 88 -4.77 -1.09 8.37
C SER A 88 -3.53 -1.05 7.48
N PRO A 89 -3.70 -1.00 6.14
CA PRO A 89 -2.60 -0.92 5.18
C PRO A 89 -2.04 0.51 5.09
N ILE A 90 -1.64 1.07 6.23
CA ILE A 90 -1.10 2.43 6.33
C ILE A 90 0.43 2.47 6.19
N TYR A 91 0.90 3.55 5.61
CA TYR A 91 2.31 3.91 5.54
C TYR A 91 2.61 5.11 6.45
N PRO A 92 3.87 5.24 6.94
CA PRO A 92 4.28 6.40 7.73
C PRO A 92 4.09 7.73 7.00
N VAL A 93 3.83 8.80 7.75
CA VAL A 93 3.81 10.17 7.22
C VAL A 93 5.17 10.51 6.59
N GLY A 94 5.14 11.13 5.41
CA GLY A 94 6.29 11.41 4.55
C GLY A 94 6.67 10.28 3.61
N THR A 95 5.95 9.16 3.60
CA THR A 95 6.16 8.11 2.60
C THR A 95 5.60 8.55 1.25
N CYS A 96 6.39 8.42 0.18
CA CYS A 96 5.94 8.61 -1.19
C CYS A 96 5.64 7.26 -1.82
N MET A 97 4.38 7.05 -2.19
CA MET A 97 3.89 5.82 -2.80
C MET A 97 4.14 5.88 -4.30
N GLY A 98 4.94 4.97 -4.83
CA GLY A 98 5.33 4.97 -6.24
C GLY A 98 4.15 4.91 -7.20
N ILE A 99 4.45 5.03 -8.49
CA ILE A 99 3.45 4.96 -9.55
C ILE A 99 3.89 4.00 -10.64
N LYS A 100 2.97 3.19 -11.14
CA LYS A 100 3.16 2.33 -12.31
C LYS A 100 1.84 2.21 -13.06
N ASP A 101 1.85 2.40 -14.37
CA ASP A 101 0.66 2.26 -15.23
C ASP A 101 -0.56 3.06 -14.71
N LYS A 102 -0.33 4.30 -14.26
CA LYS A 102 -1.34 5.21 -13.66
C LYS A 102 -1.95 4.72 -12.34
N ALA A 103 -1.37 3.70 -11.70
CA ALA A 103 -1.81 3.14 -10.42
C ALA A 103 -0.72 3.26 -9.34
N VAL A 104 -1.14 3.18 -8.08
CA VAL A 104 -0.22 3.20 -6.93
C VAL A 104 0.67 1.96 -6.95
N SER A 105 1.96 2.15 -6.66
CA SER A 105 2.98 1.12 -6.53
C SER A 105 3.62 1.16 -5.14
N ASP A 106 4.65 0.35 -4.92
CA ASP A 106 5.42 0.30 -3.68
C ASP A 106 6.09 1.65 -3.34
N PRO A 107 6.44 1.91 -2.07
CA PRO A 107 7.13 3.13 -1.66
C PRO A 107 8.43 3.40 -2.43
N VAL A 108 8.68 4.68 -2.75
CA VAL A 108 9.87 5.17 -3.45
C VAL A 108 10.41 6.45 -2.79
N PRO A 109 11.66 6.87 -3.05
CA PRO A 109 12.12 8.20 -2.66
C PRO A 109 11.21 9.28 -3.25
N CYS A 110 10.86 10.31 -2.48
CA CYS A 110 9.99 11.39 -2.97
C CYS A 110 10.58 12.19 -4.14
N THR A 111 11.89 12.10 -4.39
CA THR A 111 12.54 12.67 -5.58
C THR A 111 12.25 11.88 -6.86
N SER A 112 11.81 10.62 -6.73
CA SER A 112 11.35 9.78 -7.84
C SER A 112 9.88 10.08 -8.17
N GLU A 113 9.44 9.68 -9.36
CA GLU A 113 8.03 9.75 -9.73
C GLU A 113 7.18 8.89 -8.79
N HIS A 114 6.10 9.47 -8.27
CA HIS A 114 5.21 8.81 -7.31
C HIS A 114 3.77 9.29 -7.50
N ALA A 115 2.82 8.51 -7.00
CA ALA A 115 1.39 8.77 -7.13
C ALA A 115 0.85 9.64 -5.99
N TYR A 116 1.33 9.37 -4.78
CA TYR A 116 0.88 10.05 -3.56
C TYR A 116 2.02 10.25 -2.58
N GLU A 117 1.96 11.33 -1.81
CA GLU A 117 2.67 11.45 -0.55
C GLU A 117 1.70 11.31 0.62
N ILE A 118 2.08 10.52 1.62
CA ILE A 118 1.32 10.38 2.86
C ILE A 118 1.59 11.58 3.77
N VAL A 119 0.56 12.34 4.07
CA VAL A 119 0.69 13.59 4.87
C VAL A 119 0.05 13.50 6.24
N GLY A 120 -0.69 12.42 6.50
CA GLY A 120 -1.33 12.18 7.79
C GLY A 120 -1.80 10.75 7.96
N ILE A 121 -2.02 10.37 9.21
CA ILE A 121 -2.68 9.12 9.59
C ILE A 121 -3.80 9.49 10.56
N VAL A 122 -5.02 9.05 10.26
CA VAL A 122 -6.19 9.22 11.12
C VAL A 122 -6.58 7.87 11.69
N ASP A 123 -6.72 7.79 13.02
CA ASP A 123 -7.28 6.63 13.70
C ASP A 123 -8.78 6.86 13.93
N LEU A 124 -9.62 6.20 13.13
CA LEU A 124 -11.07 6.32 13.23
C LEU A 124 -11.63 5.67 14.51
N LYS A 125 -10.95 4.69 15.10
CA LYS A 125 -11.38 4.04 16.34
C LYS A 125 -11.33 5.00 17.52
N SER A 126 -10.39 5.95 17.51
CA SER A 126 -10.32 7.01 18.51
C SER A 126 -11.55 7.93 18.51
N GLN A 127 -12.17 8.12 17.35
CA GLN A 127 -13.35 8.98 17.17
C GLN A 127 -14.67 8.20 17.28
N PHE A 128 -14.67 6.94 16.88
CA PHE A 128 -15.83 6.06 16.88
C PHE A 128 -15.55 4.83 17.78
N PRO A 129 -15.48 5.02 19.12
CA PRO A 129 -15.15 3.94 20.04
C PRO A 129 -16.21 2.83 20.04
N ASP A 130 -17.47 3.19 19.79
CA ASP A 130 -18.63 2.30 19.93
C ASP A 130 -18.82 1.30 18.78
N GLY A 131 -18.12 1.47 17.65
CA GLY A 131 -18.27 0.56 16.52
C GLY A 131 -17.91 1.15 15.18
N TYR A 132 -18.23 0.40 14.13
CA TYR A 132 -17.99 0.80 12.74
C TYR A 132 -18.77 2.08 12.41
N PRO A 133 -18.08 3.18 12.01
CA PRO A 133 -18.73 4.31 11.37
C PRO A 133 -19.08 3.96 9.92
N ASP A 134 -20.32 4.20 9.50
CA ASP A 134 -20.68 4.16 8.08
C ASP A 134 -19.82 5.15 7.25
N GLU A 135 -19.80 4.95 5.94
CA GLU A 135 -18.89 5.67 5.04
C GLU A 135 -19.10 7.20 5.09
N ASP A 136 -20.34 7.68 5.27
CA ASP A 136 -20.64 9.11 5.37
C ASP A 136 -20.07 9.73 6.65
N LYS A 137 -20.15 9.03 7.79
CA LYS A 137 -19.49 9.44 9.04
C LYS A 137 -17.98 9.43 8.89
N GLN A 138 -17.42 8.42 8.23
CA GLN A 138 -15.99 8.38 7.95
C GLN A 138 -15.57 9.56 7.07
N GLN A 139 -16.30 9.83 5.99
CA GLN A 139 -16.01 10.92 5.07
C GLN A 139 -16.03 12.28 5.79
N THR A 140 -17.03 12.50 6.65
CA THR A 140 -17.13 13.70 7.48
C THR A 140 -15.92 13.84 8.40
N ALA A 141 -15.57 12.78 9.13
CA ALA A 141 -14.42 12.77 10.03
C ALA A 141 -13.08 12.99 9.30
N LEU A 142 -12.86 12.24 8.21
CA LEU A 142 -11.63 12.29 7.43
C LEU A 142 -11.47 13.63 6.72
N SER A 143 -12.55 14.24 6.20
CA SER A 143 -12.46 15.55 5.57
C SER A 143 -11.92 16.63 6.51
N GLN A 144 -12.30 16.61 7.78
CA GLN A 144 -11.80 17.56 8.76
C GLN A 144 -10.35 17.25 9.16
N ARG A 145 -10.07 15.99 9.51
CA ARG A 145 -8.77 15.57 10.05
C ARG A 145 -7.67 15.53 9.00
N CYS A 146 -7.97 15.09 7.78
CA CYS A 146 -7.00 15.09 6.70
C CYS A 146 -6.70 16.49 6.17
N VAL A 147 -7.67 17.41 6.17
CA VAL A 147 -7.41 18.83 5.84
C VAL A 147 -6.46 19.43 6.87
N GLN A 148 -6.70 19.19 8.15
CA GLN A 148 -5.78 19.64 9.21
C GLN A 148 -4.37 19.05 9.00
N ALA A 149 -4.26 17.73 8.84
CA ALA A 149 -2.96 17.07 8.64
C ALA A 149 -2.22 17.58 7.38
N ALA A 150 -2.94 17.82 6.28
CA ALA A 150 -2.36 18.38 5.07
C ALA A 150 -1.86 19.81 5.27
N ASN A 151 -2.61 20.64 5.98
CA ASN A 151 -2.21 22.01 6.29
C ASN A 151 -0.97 22.04 7.20
N ASP A 152 -0.95 21.22 8.25
CA ASP A 152 0.17 21.08 9.16
C ASP A 152 1.43 20.59 8.42
N TYR A 153 1.27 19.64 7.49
CA TYR A 153 2.37 19.05 6.74
C TYR A 153 2.96 20.00 5.68
N THR A 154 2.12 20.79 5.02
CA THR A 154 2.52 21.66 3.90
C THR A 154 2.80 23.10 4.30
N GLY A 155 2.46 23.49 5.53
CA GLY A 155 2.53 24.89 5.98
C GLY A 155 1.41 25.74 5.40
N ASN A 156 0.19 25.20 5.31
CA ASN A 156 -0.99 25.85 4.70
C ASN A 156 -0.81 26.22 3.22
N TYR A 157 -0.07 25.42 2.47
CA TYR A 157 0.11 25.68 1.03
C TYR A 157 -1.19 25.43 0.25
N ASP A 158 -1.48 26.33 -0.68
CA ASP A 158 -2.59 26.14 -1.63
C ASP A 158 -2.23 25.10 -2.70
N LEU A 159 -2.66 23.85 -2.46
CA LEU A 159 -2.42 22.69 -3.33
C LEU A 159 -2.87 22.91 -4.78
N THR A 160 -3.88 23.76 -5.01
CA THR A 160 -4.45 23.99 -6.35
C THR A 160 -3.46 24.65 -7.31
N LYS A 161 -2.47 25.39 -6.79
CA LYS A 161 -1.40 26.02 -7.57
C LYS A 161 -0.58 25.03 -8.39
N ASN A 162 -0.47 23.79 -7.90
CA ASN A 162 0.22 22.69 -8.58
C ASN A 162 -0.74 21.59 -9.05
N LYS A 163 -2.05 21.86 -9.12
CA LYS A 163 -3.10 20.88 -9.46
C LYS A 163 -3.10 19.65 -8.55
N LEU A 164 -2.63 19.81 -7.31
CA LEU A 164 -2.63 18.76 -6.31
C LEU A 164 -3.97 18.73 -5.58
N GLY A 165 -4.37 17.54 -5.15
CA GLY A 165 -5.56 17.31 -4.35
C GLY A 165 -5.27 16.43 -3.14
N LEU A 166 -6.03 16.66 -2.07
CA LEU A 166 -6.06 15.80 -0.89
C LEU A 166 -7.10 14.70 -1.09
N THR A 167 -6.75 13.46 -0.73
CA THR A 167 -7.64 12.31 -0.82
C THR A 167 -7.34 11.29 0.28
N TRP A 168 -8.31 10.43 0.55
CA TRP A 168 -8.25 9.31 1.49
C TRP A 168 -9.17 8.21 0.99
N ASP A 169 -9.04 7.01 1.54
CA ASP A 169 -9.96 5.90 1.28
C ASP A 169 -10.67 5.55 2.60
N THR A 170 -11.97 5.28 2.55
CA THR A 170 -12.73 4.80 3.71
C THR A 170 -12.40 3.33 4.00
N ILE A 171 -12.65 2.91 5.23
CA ILE A 171 -12.50 1.53 5.68
C ILE A 171 -13.84 0.82 5.50
N LYS A 172 -13.83 -0.35 4.87
CA LYS A 172 -15.03 -1.20 4.76
C LYS A 172 -15.36 -1.87 6.09
N GLN A 173 -16.63 -2.21 6.31
CA GLN A 173 -17.07 -2.86 7.55
C GLN A 173 -16.35 -4.19 7.80
N GLU A 174 -16.06 -4.96 6.75
CA GLU A 174 -15.34 -6.24 6.87
C GLU A 174 -13.91 -6.02 7.39
N SER A 175 -13.20 -5.03 6.83
CA SER A 175 -11.86 -4.64 7.26
C SER A 175 -11.85 -4.10 8.69
N TRP A 176 -12.85 -3.30 9.06
CA TRP A 176 -13.03 -2.82 10.43
C TRP A 176 -13.18 -3.96 11.44
N ASN A 177 -14.02 -4.94 11.13
CA ASN A 177 -14.24 -6.11 11.99
C ASN A 177 -12.98 -6.96 12.16
N LEU A 178 -12.05 -6.90 11.21
CA LEU A 178 -10.76 -7.59 11.25
C LEU A 178 -9.65 -6.73 11.89
N GLY A 179 -9.94 -5.49 12.27
CA GLY A 179 -9.04 -4.64 13.05
C GLY A 179 -8.32 -3.56 12.24
N SER A 180 -8.77 -3.25 11.03
CA SER A 180 -8.33 -2.07 10.28
C SER A 180 -9.11 -0.85 10.77
N THR A 181 -8.42 0.13 11.36
CA THR A 181 -9.06 1.32 11.95
C THR A 181 -8.40 2.65 11.57
N LYS A 182 -7.25 2.59 10.92
CA LYS A 182 -6.44 3.74 10.51
C LYS A 182 -6.50 3.98 9.01
N VAL A 183 -6.44 5.25 8.62
CA VAL A 183 -6.50 5.74 7.25
C VAL A 183 -5.32 6.66 6.97
N ASN A 184 -4.71 6.54 5.79
CA ASN A 184 -3.75 7.54 5.30
C ASN A 184 -4.46 8.73 4.64
N CYS A 185 -4.07 9.94 5.03
CA CYS A 185 -4.32 11.16 4.28
C CYS A 185 -3.24 11.32 3.22
N LYS A 186 -3.63 11.51 1.95
CA LYS A 186 -2.73 11.43 0.79
C LYS A 186 -2.85 12.70 -0.06
N ILE A 187 -1.73 13.27 -0.48
CA ILE A 187 -1.71 14.32 -1.51
C ILE A 187 -1.18 13.73 -2.80
N GLY A 188 -1.85 14.00 -3.92
CA GLY A 188 -1.40 13.63 -5.25
C GLY A 188 -2.26 14.27 -6.32
N GLN A 189 -2.23 13.73 -7.53
CA GLN A 189 -2.98 14.25 -8.66
C GLN A 189 -3.64 13.11 -9.45
N LYS A 190 -4.88 13.33 -9.89
CA LYS A 190 -5.57 12.46 -10.84
C LYS A 190 -5.37 12.96 -12.27
N LEU A 191 -5.37 12.06 -13.24
CA LEU A 191 -5.44 12.42 -14.65
C LEU A 191 -6.76 13.16 -14.94
N ALA A 192 -6.72 14.13 -15.86
CA ALA A 192 -7.88 14.97 -16.18
C ALA A 192 -9.08 14.16 -16.74
N ASP A 193 -8.80 13.05 -17.41
CA ASP A 193 -9.80 12.12 -17.94
C ASP A 193 -10.31 11.11 -16.90
N GLY A 194 -9.81 11.15 -15.67
CA GLY A 194 -10.15 10.21 -14.60
C GLY A 194 -9.61 8.79 -14.80
N SER A 195 -8.78 8.53 -15.82
CA SER A 195 -8.27 7.18 -16.15
C SER A 195 -7.25 6.62 -15.16
N GLY A 196 -6.85 7.42 -14.17
CA GLY A 196 -5.91 7.00 -13.13
C GLY A 196 -5.21 8.17 -12.47
N LEU A 197 -4.01 7.90 -11.96
CA LEU A 197 -3.16 8.83 -11.24
C LEU A 197 -2.13 9.45 -12.17
N GLN A 198 -1.82 10.71 -11.91
CA GLN A 198 -0.74 11.44 -12.55
C GLN A 198 0.50 11.36 -11.68
N SER A 199 1.68 11.16 -12.29
CA SER A 199 2.94 11.19 -11.55
C SER A 199 3.22 12.60 -11.02
N ILE A 200 3.71 12.66 -9.78
CA ILE A 200 4.29 13.84 -9.18
C ILE A 200 5.74 13.55 -8.76
N THR A 201 6.53 14.59 -8.57
CA THR A 201 7.92 14.51 -8.13
C THR A 201 8.16 15.53 -7.03
N ASN A 202 9.18 15.27 -6.21
CA ASN A 202 9.51 16.00 -4.99
C ASN A 202 8.44 15.90 -3.91
N SER A 203 8.86 16.09 -2.66
CA SER A 203 7.93 16.07 -1.54
C SER A 203 7.07 17.34 -1.52
N VAL A 204 5.80 17.17 -1.15
CA VAL A 204 4.88 18.27 -0.83
C VAL A 204 5.18 18.90 0.52
N LYS A 205 6.10 18.33 1.31
CA LYS A 205 6.57 18.94 2.55
C LYS A 205 7.36 20.20 2.22
N GLY A 206 6.93 21.34 2.77
CA GLY A 206 7.64 22.60 2.58
C GLY A 206 7.57 23.15 1.14
N VAL A 207 6.56 22.79 0.34
CA VAL A 207 6.30 23.40 -0.99
C VAL A 207 6.13 24.92 -0.94
N GLY A 208 5.69 25.48 0.19
CA GLY A 208 5.69 26.93 0.44
C GLY A 208 7.10 27.55 0.53
N GLY A 209 8.15 26.73 0.58
CA GLY A 209 9.57 27.10 0.59
C GLY A 209 10.30 26.87 -0.74
N GLY A 210 9.61 26.47 -1.80
CA GLY A 210 10.16 26.42 -3.16
C GLY A 210 10.43 25.02 -3.74
N ALA A 211 9.37 24.22 -3.96
CA ALA A 211 9.44 23.08 -4.86
C ALA A 211 8.64 23.38 -6.14
N ALA A 212 9.35 23.40 -7.28
CA ALA A 212 8.77 23.60 -8.60
C ALA A 212 8.19 22.28 -9.14
N ALA A 213 6.96 22.34 -9.66
CA ALA A 213 6.39 21.26 -10.46
C ALA A 213 7.27 21.03 -11.71
N SER A 214 7.65 19.79 -11.97
CA SER A 214 8.37 19.43 -13.20
C SER A 214 7.50 19.73 -14.41
N THR A 215 7.92 20.69 -15.23
CA THR A 215 7.46 20.79 -16.61
C THR A 215 7.95 19.56 -17.37
N THR A 216 7.03 18.74 -17.86
CA THR A 216 7.31 17.70 -18.85
C THR A 216 8.02 18.31 -20.06
N THR A 217 9.32 18.06 -20.18
CA THR A 217 10.07 18.36 -21.41
C THR A 217 9.76 17.26 -22.42
N THR A 218 8.86 17.54 -23.36
CA THR A 218 8.67 16.72 -24.55
C THR A 218 9.99 16.69 -25.33
N THR A 219 10.73 15.60 -25.28
CA THR A 219 11.91 15.42 -26.11
C THR A 219 11.44 15.14 -27.54
N SER A 220 11.41 16.18 -28.37
CA SER A 220 11.33 16.03 -29.82
C SER A 220 12.62 15.41 -30.34
N ALA A 221 12.52 14.26 -31.01
CA ALA A 221 13.63 13.61 -31.69
C ALA A 221 14.24 14.54 -32.77
N PRO A 222 15.57 14.53 -32.97
CA PRO A 222 16.20 15.31 -34.03
C PRO A 222 15.92 14.67 -35.41
N PRO A 223 15.82 15.47 -36.49
CA PRO A 223 15.62 14.94 -37.82
C PRO A 223 16.86 14.18 -38.31
N ALA A 224 16.64 13.02 -38.92
CA ALA A 224 17.68 12.32 -39.65
C ALA A 224 18.08 13.12 -40.90
N GLY A 225 19.37 13.38 -41.08
CA GLY A 225 19.91 13.97 -42.28
C GLY A 225 21.43 13.77 -42.38
N GLY A 226 21.87 13.16 -43.48
CA GLY A 226 23.28 12.97 -43.85
C GLY A 226 23.55 11.59 -44.42
#